data_AF-A0ABD5M0D3-F1
#
_entry.id   AF-A0ABD5M0D3-F1
#
_cell.length_a   1.000
_cell.length_b   1.000
_cell.length_c   1.000
_cell.angle_alpha   90.00
_cell.angle_beta   90.00
_cell.angle_gamma   90.00
#
_symmetry.space_group_name_H-M   'P 1'
#
loop_
_entity.id
_entity.type
_entity.pdbx_description
1 polymer ?
#
loop_
_entity_poly.entity_id
_entity_poly.type
_entity_poly.pdbx_seq_one_letter_code
_entity_poly.pdbx_strand_id
1 'polypeptide(L)'
;MTFRQETTDEIIKRLGLKTLKESLNKTIFLLSFGGFKKYAKGFDETFDEITEARKYRSWQRITDCLNEQTTHNLSVLTVKTMYKRAKKKRENNKTE
;
A
#
# COMPACT_ATOMS: atom_id res chain seq x y z
N MET A 1 -30.13 -6.25 -22.45
CA MET A 1 -29.22 -7.07 -21.63
C MET A 1 -28.03 -6.20 -21.28
N THR A 2 -28.05 -5.55 -20.12
CA THR A 2 -26.91 -4.74 -19.66
C THR A 2 -25.87 -5.69 -19.07
N PHE A 3 -24.80 -5.94 -19.82
CA PHE A 3 -23.61 -6.60 -19.28
C PHE A 3 -23.03 -5.69 -18.20
N ARG A 4 -23.30 -5.98 -16.92
CA ARG A 4 -22.54 -5.39 -15.82
C ARG A 4 -21.13 -5.96 -15.93
N GLN A 5 -20.15 -5.11 -16.24
CA GLN A 5 -18.76 -5.45 -16.05
C GLN A 5 -18.53 -5.58 -14.54
N GLU A 6 -18.34 -6.82 -14.07
CA GLU A 6 -17.87 -7.08 -12.72
C GLU A 6 -16.52 -6.36 -12.54
N THR A 7 -16.45 -5.51 -11.53
CA THR A 7 -15.22 -4.78 -11.22
C THR A 7 -14.18 -5.74 -10.66
N THR A 8 -12.89 -5.42 -10.84
CA THR A 8 -11.81 -6.28 -10.35
C THR A 8 -11.91 -6.54 -8.84
N ASP A 9 -12.42 -5.58 -8.06
CA ASP A 9 -12.67 -5.75 -6.62
C ASP A 9 -13.83 -6.71 -6.30
N GLU A 10 -14.87 -6.78 -7.14
CA GLU A 10 -15.95 -7.76 -6.99
C GLU A 10 -15.46 -9.19 -7.24
N ILE A 11 -14.62 -9.38 -8.26
CA ILE A 11 -13.98 -10.67 -8.57
C ILE A 11 -13.06 -11.10 -7.41
N ILE A 12 -12.26 -10.17 -6.87
CA ILE A 12 -11.36 -10.41 -5.73
C ILE A 12 -12.15 -10.83 -4.49
N LYS A 13 -13.24 -10.12 -4.16
CA LYS A 13 -14.11 -10.47 -3.03
C LYS A 13 -14.74 -11.84 -3.20
N ARG A 14 -15.21 -12.17 -4.41
CA ARG A 14 -15.82 -13.47 -4.72
C ARG A 14 -14.83 -14.63 -4.58
N LEU A 15 -13.55 -14.38 -4.85
CA LEU A 15 -12.45 -15.34 -4.69
C LEU A 15 -11.93 -15.45 -3.24
N GLY A 16 -12.52 -14.72 -2.28
CA GLY A 16 -12.04 -14.68 -0.89
C GLY A 16 -10.67 -14.04 -0.74
N LEU A 17 -10.21 -13.29 -1.75
CA LEU A 17 -8.95 -12.58 -1.75
C LEU A 17 -9.15 -11.19 -1.13
N LYS A 18 -8.11 -10.68 -0.47
CA LYS A 18 -8.13 -9.31 0.07
C LYS A 18 -8.09 -8.31 -1.09
N THR A 19 -8.97 -7.32 -1.05
CA THR A 19 -8.91 -6.15 -1.93
C THR A 19 -7.65 -5.33 -1.68
N LEU A 20 -7.25 -4.50 -2.64
CA LEU A 20 -6.04 -3.67 -2.48
C LEU A 20 -6.14 -2.77 -1.24
N LYS A 21 -7.33 -2.24 -0.98
CA LYS A 21 -7.63 -1.47 0.23
C LYS A 21 -7.40 -2.29 1.50
N GLU A 22 -7.90 -3.53 1.55
CA GLU A 22 -7.72 -4.41 2.70
C GLU A 22 -6.27 -4.84 2.91
N SER A 23 -5.54 -5.10 1.82
CA SER A 23 -4.11 -5.40 1.85
C SER A 23 -3.26 -4.23 2.34
N LEU A 24 -3.73 -2.99 2.17
CA LEU A 24 -3.05 -1.77 2.59
C LEU A 24 -3.66 -1.13 3.84
N ASN A 25 -4.54 -1.84 4.56
CA ASN A 25 -5.36 -1.25 5.62
C ASN A 25 -4.51 -0.62 6.74
N LYS A 26 -3.41 -1.28 7.16
CA LYS A 26 -2.50 -0.72 8.18
C LYS A 26 -1.73 0.47 7.61
N THR A 27 -1.31 0.42 6.34
CA THR A 27 -0.69 1.56 5.65
C THR A 27 -1.62 2.78 5.62
N ILE A 28 -2.88 2.58 5.23
CA ILE A 28 -3.91 3.61 5.19
C ILE A 28 -4.17 4.17 6.60
N PHE A 29 -4.32 3.29 7.59
CA PHE A 29 -4.54 3.70 8.98
C PHE A 29 -3.39 4.56 9.51
N LEU A 30 -2.14 4.14 9.29
CA LEU A 30 -0.96 4.90 9.72
C LEU A 30 -0.82 6.24 8.99
N LEU A 31 -1.21 6.31 7.71
CA LEU A 31 -1.21 7.55 6.94
C LEU A 31 -2.34 8.50 7.35
N SER A 32 -3.52 7.98 7.73
CA SER A 32 -4.67 8.80 8.08
C SER A 32 -4.68 9.26 9.54
N PHE A 33 -4.31 8.39 10.49
CA PHE A 33 -4.43 8.66 11.93
C PHE A 33 -3.09 8.77 12.67
N GLY A 34 -1.99 8.28 12.06
CA GLY A 34 -0.72 8.07 12.74
C GLY A 34 0.06 9.33 13.13
N GLY A 35 -0.42 10.55 12.84
CA GLY A 35 0.22 11.81 13.26
C GLY A 35 1.67 11.91 12.77
N PHE A 36 1.88 12.60 11.65
CA PHE A 36 3.11 12.71 10.85
C PHE A 36 4.40 13.22 11.52
N LYS A 37 4.83 12.69 12.65
CA LYS A 37 6.20 12.93 13.13
C LYS A 37 7.24 12.06 12.43
N LYS A 38 6.89 10.88 11.87
CA LYS A 38 7.85 10.01 11.14
C LYS A 38 7.20 9.16 10.04
N TYR A 39 6.90 9.74 8.86
CA TYR A 39 6.48 9.01 7.64
C TYR A 39 7.29 7.73 7.39
N ALA A 40 8.60 7.79 7.63
CA ALA A 40 9.51 6.66 7.42
C ALA A 40 9.21 5.46 8.34
N LYS A 41 8.77 5.68 9.58
CA LYS A 41 8.48 4.59 10.53
C LYS A 41 7.19 3.85 10.15
N GLY A 42 6.18 4.58 9.67
CA GLY A 42 4.94 3.97 9.17
C GLY A 42 5.20 3.05 7.98
N PHE A 43 6.04 3.48 7.04
CA PHE A 43 6.46 2.65 5.91
C PHE A 43 7.36 1.46 6.31
N ASP A 44 8.19 1.59 7.35
CA ASP A 44 8.94 0.45 7.91
C ASP A 44 7.98 -0.61 8.48
N GLU A 45 6.93 -0.18 9.20
CA GLU A 45 5.95 -1.06 9.86
C GLU A 45 4.95 -1.70 8.90
N THR A 46 4.76 -1.12 7.71
CA THR A 46 3.86 -1.64 6.67
C THR A 46 4.60 -2.12 5.42
N PHE A 47 5.93 -2.25 5.51
CA PHE A 47 6.77 -2.71 4.42
C PHE A 47 6.31 -4.06 3.83
N ASP A 48 5.92 -5.00 4.69
CA ASP A 48 5.46 -6.32 4.26
C ASP A 48 4.12 -6.23 3.51
N GLU A 49 3.17 -5.42 3.99
CA GLU A 49 1.90 -5.16 3.31
C GLU A 49 2.10 -4.55 1.92
N ILE A 50 2.94 -3.52 1.83
CA ILE A 50 3.26 -2.85 0.56
C ILE A 50 4.00 -3.81 -0.38
N THR A 51 4.91 -4.64 0.15
CA THR A 51 5.62 -5.66 -0.64
C THR A 51 4.64 -6.70 -1.19
N GLU A 52 3.69 -7.15 -0.38
CA GLU A 52 2.69 -8.13 -0.79
C GLU A 52 1.74 -7.55 -1.83
N ALA A 53 1.24 -6.33 -1.63
CA ALA A 53 0.44 -5.62 -2.62
C ALA A 53 1.23 -5.41 -3.94
N ARG A 54 2.54 -5.14 -3.85
CA ARG A 54 3.40 -4.92 -5.01
C ARG A 54 3.62 -6.16 -5.87
N LYS A 55 3.50 -7.37 -5.33
CA LYS A 55 3.55 -8.62 -6.12
C LYS A 55 2.46 -8.68 -7.19
N TYR A 56 1.28 -8.13 -6.89
CA TYR A 56 0.09 -8.27 -7.73
C TYR A 56 -0.38 -6.96 -8.39
N ARG A 57 0.16 -5.81 -7.96
CA ARG A 57 -0.31 -4.47 -8.38
C ARG A 57 0.85 -3.56 -8.75
N SER A 58 0.57 -2.62 -9.66
CA SER A 58 1.52 -1.58 -10.06
C SER A 58 1.71 -0.54 -8.96
N TRP A 59 2.87 0.13 -8.97
CA TRP A 59 3.11 1.26 -8.05
C TRP A 59 2.07 2.36 -8.18
N GLN A 60 1.57 2.59 -9.40
CA GLN A 60 0.53 3.58 -9.66
C GLN A 60 -0.76 3.21 -8.94
N ARG A 61 -1.24 1.97 -9.07
CA ARG A 61 -2.46 1.54 -8.36
C ARG A 61 -2.34 1.53 -6.85
N ILE A 62 -1.18 1.17 -6.31
CA ILE A 62 -0.92 1.28 -4.88
C ILE A 62 -1.00 2.76 -4.45
N THR A 63 -0.36 3.66 -5.20
CA THR A 63 -0.36 5.10 -4.89
C THR A 63 -1.76 5.70 -4.98
N ASP A 64 -2.51 5.38 -6.05
CA ASP A 64 -3.89 5.82 -6.24
C ASP A 64 -4.76 5.35 -5.07
N CYS A 65 -4.65 4.07 -4.66
CA CYS A 65 -5.39 3.55 -3.52
C CYS A 65 -5.04 4.25 -2.20
N LEU A 66 -3.76 4.56 -1.97
CA LEU A 66 -3.37 5.33 -0.77
C LEU A 66 -3.94 6.76 -0.80
N ASN A 67 -3.92 7.43 -1.95
CA ASN A 67 -4.47 8.79 -2.09
C ASN A 67 -6.00 8.81 -2.06
N GLU A 68 -6.68 7.77 -2.54
CA GLU A 68 -8.14 7.64 -2.47
C GLU A 68 -8.62 7.40 -1.04
N GLN A 69 -7.83 6.71 -0.22
CA GLN A 69 -8.21 6.32 1.15
C GLN A 69 -7.63 7.22 2.24
N THR A 70 -6.80 8.20 1.88
CA THR A 70 -6.17 9.15 2.80
C THR A 70 -6.33 10.56 2.26
N THR A 71 -6.15 11.60 3.09
CA THR A 71 -6.17 12.99 2.61
C THR A 71 -4.86 13.44 1.97
N HIS A 72 -3.96 12.50 1.68
CA HIS A 72 -2.64 12.78 1.12
C HIS A 72 -2.66 12.77 -0.41
N ASN A 73 -1.76 13.55 -0.98
CA ASN A 73 -1.44 13.50 -2.39
C ASN A 73 -0.01 13.00 -2.58
N LEU A 74 0.19 11.71 -2.34
CA LEU A 74 1.49 11.06 -2.50
C LEU A 74 1.79 10.88 -3.98
N SER A 75 3.00 11.25 -4.40
CA SER A 75 3.50 10.87 -5.72
C SER A 75 3.97 9.42 -5.72
N VAL A 76 3.92 8.76 -6.89
CA VAL A 76 4.50 7.42 -7.09
C VAL A 76 5.99 7.41 -6.70
N LEU A 77 6.71 8.50 -6.96
CA LEU A 77 8.11 8.63 -6.59
C LEU A 77 8.31 8.67 -5.07
N THR A 78 7.42 9.34 -4.34
CA THR A 78 7.41 9.38 -2.88
C THR A 78 7.23 7.99 -2.30
N VAL A 79 6.21 7.25 -2.76
CA VAL A 79 5.92 5.88 -2.32
C VAL A 79 7.11 4.95 -2.60
N LYS A 80 7.69 5.02 -3.81
CA LYS A 80 8.88 4.23 -4.17
C LYS A 80 10.10 4.57 -3.32
N THR A 81 10.32 5.85 -3.03
CA THR A 81 11.44 6.31 -2.20
C THR A 81 11.30 5.81 -0.76
N MET A 82 10.11 5.92 -0.18
CA MET A 82 9.83 5.41 1.17
C MET A 82 9.98 3.89 1.24
N TYR A 83 9.46 3.18 0.25
CA TYR A 83 9.64 1.73 0.13
C TYR A 83 11.12 1.32 0.05
N LYS A 84 11.92 2.00 -0.79
CA LYS A 84 13.37 1.72 -0.91
C LYS A 84 14.10 1.94 0.41
N ARG A 85 13.76 2.99 1.16
CA ARG A 85 14.36 3.27 2.48
C ARG A 85 14.02 2.16 3.48
N ALA A 86 12.76 1.74 3.55
CA ALA A 86 12.33 0.64 4.41
C ALA A 86 13.01 -0.68 4.05
N LYS A 87 13.13 -0.98 2.75
CA LYS A 87 13.87 -2.16 2.25
C LYS A 87 15.33 -2.15 2.71
N LYS A 88 16.05 -1.05 2.46
CA LYS A 88 17.47 -0.90 2.82
C LYS A 88 17.69 -1.06 4.33
N LYS A 89 16.78 -0.52 5.15
CA LYS A 89 16.84 -0.64 6.60
C LYS A 89 16.74 -2.10 7.05
N ARG A 90 15.84 -2.90 6.46
CA ARG A 90 15.73 -4.33 6.77
C ARG A 90 16.93 -5.16 6.30
N GLU A 91 17.51 -4.81 5.16
CA GLU A 91 18.74 -5.45 4.67
C GLU A 91 19.90 -5.20 5.64
N ASN A 92 20.08 -3.95 6.10
CA ASN A 92 21.08 -3.63 7.11
C ASN A 92 20.84 -4.35 8.45
N ASN A 93 19.59 -4.50 8.88
CA ASN A 93 19.24 -5.14 10.16
C ASN A 93 19.35 -6.68 10.14
N LYS A 94 19.64 -7.29 8.97
CA LYS A 94 19.89 -8.74 8.83
C LYS A 94 21.38 -9.09 8.89
N THR A 95 22.26 -8.10 8.95
CA THR A 95 23.72 -8.26 8.89
C THR A 95 24.41 -8.03 10.24
N GLU A 96 23.63 -7.82 11.30
CA GLU A 96 24.09 -7.87 12.70
C GLU A 96 23.66 -9.18 13.35
#